data_AF-A0A0S9CBF6-F1
#
_entry.id   AF-A0A0S9CBF6-F1
#
_cell.length_a   1.000
_cell.length_b   1.000
_cell.length_c   1.000
_cell.angle_alpha   90.00
_cell.angle_beta   90.00
_cell.angle_gamma   90.00
#
_symmetry.space_group_name_H-M   'P 1'
#
loop_
_entity.id
_entity.type
_entity.pdbx_description
1 polymer ?
#
loop_
_entity_poly.entity_id
_entity_poly.type
_entity_poly.pdbx_seq_one_letter_code
_entity_poly.pdbx_strand_id
1 'polypeptide(L)'
;MSEEQPRATRTFRAARVRYDPARAERQGRVTRLAIERLGASAALPFLNADHADLGARPLDLAGESAESCARVEALIAALDPAAAAA
;
A
#
# COMPACT_ATOMS: atom_id res chain seq x y z
N MET A 1 -17.15 -43.70 39.69
CA MET A 1 -15.77 -43.50 39.20
C MET A 1 -15.89 -42.66 37.96
N SER A 2 -15.72 -41.34 38.10
CA SER A 2 -15.94 -40.36 37.03
C SER A 2 -14.66 -40.23 36.22
N GLU A 3 -14.69 -40.54 34.94
CA GLU A 3 -13.59 -40.25 34.03
C GLU A 3 -13.81 -38.87 33.40
N GLU A 4 -13.13 -37.87 33.94
CA GLU A 4 -13.08 -36.53 33.35
C GLU A 4 -12.20 -36.58 32.09
N GLN A 5 -12.83 -36.46 30.93
CA GLN A 5 -12.13 -36.37 29.65
C GLN A 5 -11.44 -35.00 29.50
N PRO A 6 -10.16 -34.93 29.12
CA PRO A 6 -9.43 -33.68 29.01
C PRO A 6 -9.98 -32.85 27.85
N ARG A 7 -10.51 -31.65 28.17
CA ARG A 7 -10.95 -30.69 27.16
C ARG A 7 -9.74 -30.16 26.39
N ALA A 8 -9.70 -30.45 25.09
CA ALA A 8 -8.68 -29.91 24.19
C ALA A 8 -8.78 -28.38 24.15
N THR A 9 -7.81 -27.70 24.77
CA THR A 9 -7.65 -26.24 24.63
C THR A 9 -7.19 -25.95 23.21
N ARG A 10 -8.13 -25.62 22.33
CA ARG A 10 -7.86 -25.17 20.96
C ARG A 10 -7.19 -23.80 21.04
N THR A 11 -5.87 -23.77 20.94
CA THR A 11 -5.11 -22.52 20.81
C THR A 11 -5.36 -21.94 19.43
N PHE A 12 -5.96 -20.74 19.38
CA PHE A 12 -6.05 -19.96 18.16
C PHE A 12 -4.65 -19.39 17.84
N ARG A 13 -3.90 -20.08 16.97
CA ARG A 13 -2.78 -19.42 16.29
C ARG A 13 -3.37 -18.46 15.26
N ALA A 14 -3.28 -17.16 15.54
CA ALA A 14 -3.60 -16.14 14.55
C ALA A 14 -2.70 -16.37 13.32
N ALA A 15 -3.31 -16.65 12.17
CA ALA A 15 -2.61 -16.69 10.90
C ALA A 15 -2.14 -15.25 10.61
N ARG A 16 -0.91 -14.93 11.00
CA ARG A 16 -0.26 -13.68 10.61
C ARG A 16 0.01 -13.80 9.12
N VAL A 17 -0.93 -13.35 8.28
CA VAL A 17 -0.67 -13.16 6.86
C VAL A 17 0.54 -12.24 6.79
N ARG A 18 1.71 -12.80 6.44
CA ARG A 18 2.90 -11.98 6.23
C ARG A 18 2.60 -11.10 5.04
N TYR A 19 2.63 -9.79 5.26
CA TYR A 19 2.57 -8.82 4.19
C TYR A 19 3.74 -9.08 3.22
N ASP A 20 3.45 -9.13 1.92
CA ASP A 20 4.46 -9.38 0.89
C ASP A 20 5.56 -8.28 0.96
N PRO A 21 6.83 -8.63 1.26
CA PRO A 21 7.91 -7.66 1.33
C PRO A 21 8.10 -6.89 0.02
N ALA A 22 7.93 -7.54 -1.14
CA ALA A 22 8.13 -6.89 -2.42
C ALA A 22 7.04 -5.83 -2.69
N ARG A 23 5.79 -6.12 -2.29
CA ARG A 23 4.69 -5.16 -2.27
C ARG A 23 5.00 -3.97 -1.36
N ALA A 24 5.51 -4.23 -0.15
CA ALA A 24 5.87 -3.18 0.80
C ALA A 24 6.97 -2.26 0.27
N GLU A 25 7.99 -2.83 -0.35
CA GLU A 25 9.09 -2.06 -0.96
C GLU A 25 8.59 -1.15 -2.08
N ARG A 26 7.74 -1.67 -2.98
CA ARG A 26 7.14 -0.88 -4.07
C ARG A 26 6.31 0.29 -3.53
N GLN A 27 5.45 0.01 -2.55
CA GLN A 27 4.64 1.03 -1.90
C GLN A 27 5.48 2.09 -1.19
N GLY A 28 6.56 1.66 -0.52
CA GLY A 28 7.51 2.57 0.12
C GLY A 28 8.19 3.51 -0.87
N ARG A 29 8.61 3.00 -2.04
CA ARG A 29 9.24 3.82 -3.09
C ARG A 29 8.29 4.88 -3.64
N VAL A 30 7.07 4.51 -4.04
CA VAL A 30 6.10 5.50 -4.56
C VAL A 30 5.68 6.50 -3.49
N THR A 31 5.56 6.06 -2.24
CA THR A 31 5.23 6.96 -1.11
C THR A 31 6.32 7.99 -0.91
N ARG A 32 7.58 7.55 -0.88
CA ARG A 32 8.72 8.46 -0.74
C ARG A 32 8.79 9.45 -1.88
N LEU A 33 8.66 8.98 -3.12
CA LEU A 33 8.69 9.83 -4.31
C LEU A 33 7.56 10.88 -4.29
N ALA A 34 6.34 10.48 -3.94
CA ALA A 34 5.21 11.40 -3.85
C ALA A 34 5.42 12.46 -2.75
N ILE A 35 5.95 12.08 -1.59
CA ILE A 35 6.27 13.04 -0.51
C ILE A 35 7.37 14.02 -0.96
N GLU A 36 8.42 13.52 -1.62
CA GLU A 36 9.51 14.37 -2.14
C GLU A 36 9.02 15.35 -3.22
N ARG A 37 8.00 14.97 -4.01
CA ARG A 37 7.45 15.81 -5.08
C ARG A 37 6.33 16.75 -4.65
N LEU A 38 5.40 16.30 -3.81
CA LEU A 38 4.16 17.02 -3.47
C LEU A 38 4.15 17.52 -2.01
N GLY A 39 5.07 17.04 -1.18
CA GLY A 39 4.99 17.18 0.28
C GLY A 39 4.01 16.18 0.91
N ALA A 40 4.20 15.90 2.20
CA ALA A 40 3.44 14.86 2.90
C ALA A 40 1.92 15.08 2.91
N SER A 41 1.48 16.32 3.08
CA SER A 41 0.05 16.67 3.18
C SER A 41 -0.71 16.43 1.87
N ALA A 42 -0.09 16.66 0.71
CA ALA A 42 -0.71 16.42 -0.59
C ALA A 42 -0.46 15.00 -1.11
N ALA A 43 0.68 14.38 -0.76
CA ALA A 43 1.03 13.05 -1.21
C ALA A 43 0.08 11.96 -0.70
N LEU A 44 -0.30 11.99 0.58
CA LEU A 44 -1.14 10.92 1.16
C LEU A 44 -2.56 10.88 0.55
N PRO A 45 -3.29 12.01 0.39
CA PRO A 45 -4.56 12.01 -0.34
C PRO A 45 -4.41 11.52 -1.78
N PHE A 46 -3.39 12.02 -2.50
CA PHE A 46 -3.13 11.61 -3.88
C PHE A 46 -2.92 10.09 -4.01
N LEU A 47 -2.09 9.48 -3.16
CA LEU A 47 -1.77 8.05 -3.22
C LEU A 47 -2.95 7.13 -2.88
N ASN A 48 -3.89 7.61 -2.08
CA ASN A 48 -5.04 6.85 -1.60
C ASN A 48 -6.36 7.20 -2.30
N ALA A 49 -6.37 8.22 -3.16
CA ALA A 49 -7.52 8.57 -3.98
C ALA A 49 -7.59 7.67 -5.22
N ASP A 50 -8.80 7.44 -5.74
CA ASP A 50 -8.97 6.81 -7.04
C ASP A 50 -8.45 7.75 -8.14
N HIS A 51 -7.57 7.22 -8.98
CA HIS A 51 -6.97 7.99 -10.06
C HIS A 51 -7.46 7.46 -11.41
N ALA A 52 -8.25 8.27 -12.13
CA ALA A 52 -8.92 7.85 -13.36
C ALA A 52 -7.96 7.28 -14.42
N ASP A 53 -6.81 7.93 -14.63
CA ASP A 53 -5.77 7.49 -15.59
C ASP A 53 -5.10 6.15 -15.22
N LEU A 54 -5.19 5.76 -13.95
CA LEU A 54 -4.64 4.51 -13.43
C LEU A 54 -5.72 3.44 -13.25
N GLY A 55 -6.99 3.84 -13.24
CA GLY A 55 -8.13 2.94 -12.96
C GLY A 55 -8.15 2.38 -11.54
N ALA A 56 -7.29 2.88 -10.64
CA ALA A 56 -7.11 2.39 -9.28
C ALA A 56 -6.43 3.46 -8.41
N ARG A 57 -6.33 3.18 -7.12
CA ARG A 57 -5.55 3.98 -6.18
C ARG A 57 -4.05 3.81 -6.45
N PRO A 58 -3.25 4.89 -6.58
CA PRO A 58 -1.82 4.77 -6.90
C PRO A 58 -1.03 3.84 -5.97
N LEU A 59 -1.31 3.87 -4.66
CA LEU A 59 -0.61 3.04 -3.68
C LEU A 59 -0.92 1.54 -3.81
N ASP A 60 -2.16 1.19 -4.18
CA ASP A 60 -2.52 -0.21 -4.42
C ASP A 60 -1.89 -0.70 -5.71
N LEU A 61 -2.06 0.08 -6.79
CA LEU A 61 -1.54 -0.25 -8.10
C LEU A 61 -0.02 -0.46 -8.06
N ALA A 62 0.72 0.41 -7.37
CA ALA A 62 2.15 0.25 -7.18
C ALA A 62 2.53 -1.06 -6.47
N GLY A 63 1.65 -1.55 -5.58
CA GLY A 63 1.86 -2.80 -4.86
C GLY A 63 1.72 -4.07 -5.71
N GLU A 64 0.94 -4.03 -6.80
CA GLU A 64 0.57 -5.21 -7.58
C GLU A 64 1.73 -5.81 -8.38
N SER A 65 2.53 -4.96 -9.03
CA SER A 65 3.63 -5.41 -9.88
C SER A 65 4.72 -4.35 -10.03
N ALA A 66 5.89 -4.74 -10.53
CA ALA A 66 6.97 -3.80 -10.82
C ALA A 66 6.61 -2.82 -11.97
N GLU A 67 5.86 -3.29 -12.97
CA GLU A 67 5.41 -2.47 -14.10
C GLU A 67 4.39 -1.41 -13.64
N SER A 68 3.41 -1.83 -12.85
CA SER A 68 2.42 -0.94 -12.25
C SER A 68 3.08 0.12 -11.35
N CYS A 69 4.11 -0.26 -10.59
CA CYS A 69 4.94 0.66 -9.79
C CYS A 69 5.63 1.70 -10.69
N ALA A 70 6.29 1.27 -11.77
CA ALA A 70 6.98 2.19 -12.69
C ALA A 70 6.01 3.19 -13.34
N ARG A 71 4.79 2.77 -13.67
CA ARG A 71 3.74 3.65 -14.20
C ARG A 71 3.34 4.74 -13.19
N VAL A 72 3.18 4.37 -11.92
CA VAL A 72 2.88 5.32 -10.84
C VAL A 72 4.05 6.28 -10.61
N GLU A 73 5.29 5.78 -10.63
CA GLU A 73 6.49 6.61 -10.50
C GLU A 73 6.59 7.64 -11.63
N ALA A 74 6.35 7.23 -12.88
CA ALA A 74 6.34 8.13 -14.04
C ALA A 74 5.27 9.21 -13.92
N LEU A 75 4.07 8.84 -13.46
CA LEU A 75 2.98 9.79 -13.23
C LEU A 75 3.36 10.81 -12.15
N ILE A 76 3.89 10.38 -11.00
CA ILE A 76 4.36 11.28 -9.93
C ILE A 76 5.48 12.20 -10.43
N ALA A 77 6.41 11.68 -11.22
CA ALA A 77 7.52 12.47 -11.75
C ALA A 77 7.05 13.59 -12.71
N ALA A 78 5.93 13.38 -13.39
CA ALA A 78 5.30 14.32 -14.31
C ALA A 78 4.38 15.35 -13.61
N LEU A 79 4.08 15.18 -12.31
CA LEU A 79 3.27 16.15 -11.58
C LEU A 79 4.03 17.46 -11.39
N ASP A 80 3.34 18.57 -11.68
CA ASP A 80 3.78 19.90 -11.30
C ASP A 80 3.44 20.14 -9.82
N PRO A 81 4.43 20.40 -8.95
CA PRO A 81 4.19 20.63 -7.52
C PRO A 81 3.22 21.80 -7.23
N ALA A 82 3.04 22.75 -8.17
CA ALA A 82 2.12 23.86 -8.00
C ALA A 82 0.64 23.50 -8.29
N ALA A 83 0.38 22.47 -9.10
CA ALA A 83 -0.97 22.08 -9.50
C ALA A 83 -1.71 21.24 -8.45
N ALA A 84 -0.99 20.61 -7.51
CA ALA A 84 -1.57 19.74 -6.48
C ALA A 84 -2.08 20.49 -5.23
N ALA A 85 -1.91 21.81 -5.16
CA ALA A 85 -2.31 22.65 -4.02
C ALA A 85 -3.61 23.45 -4.26
N ALA A 86 -4.28 23.27 -5.41
CA ALA A 86 -5.53 23.92 -5.77
C ALA A 86 -6.72 22.96 -5.65
#